data_AF-A0A7X8BTV4-F1
#
_entry.id   AF-A0A7X8BTV4-F1
#
_cell.length_a   1.000
_cell.length_b   1.000
_cell.length_c   1.000
_cell.angle_alpha   90.00
_cell.angle_beta   90.00
_cell.angle_gamma   90.00
#
_symmetry.space_group_name_H-M   'P 1'
#
loop_
_entity.id
_entity.type
_entity.pdbx_description
1 polymer ?
#
loop_
_entity_poly.entity_id
_entity_poly.type
_entity_poly.pdbx_seq_one_letter_code
_entity_poly.pdbx_strand_id
1 'polypeptide(L)'
;MTKKEADTIIKACKQYHLKAVISRVLDDYSIILENRMEFNNFEATKLAVNALVLEKRMKIQKEEKEPPEHDASFLKVRHHFHKKTDKSPGNWGQRRSGDSSSEENFTR
;
A
#
# COMPACT_ATOMS: atom_id res chain seq x y z
N MET A 1 6.25 -12.15 -34.79
CA MET A 1 6.22 -13.32 -33.86
C MET A 1 5.38 -14.44 -34.46
N THR A 2 5.56 -15.68 -34.01
CA THR A 2 4.77 -16.82 -34.51
C THR A 2 3.33 -16.78 -34.00
N LYS A 3 2.42 -17.44 -34.72
CA LYS A 3 1.01 -17.57 -34.30
C LYS A 3 0.86 -18.16 -32.90
N LYS A 4 1.64 -19.21 -32.58
CA LYS A 4 1.59 -19.89 -31.27
C LYS A 4 1.99 -18.95 -30.13
N GLU A 5 3.00 -18.13 -30.35
CA GLU A 5 3.44 -17.11 -29.40
C GLU A 5 2.36 -16.04 -29.19
N ALA A 6 1.80 -15.53 -30.28
CA ALA A 6 0.73 -14.54 -30.22
C ALA A 6 -0.51 -15.06 -29.47
N ASP A 7 -0.92 -16.30 -29.75
CA ASP A 7 -2.02 -16.98 -29.05
C ASP A 7 -1.75 -17.13 -27.55
N THR A 8 -0.50 -17.40 -27.18
CA THR A 8 -0.08 -17.52 -25.78
C THR A 8 -0.22 -16.18 -25.05
N ILE A 9 0.26 -15.09 -25.65
CA ILE A 9 0.11 -13.75 -25.09
C ILE A 9 -1.36 -13.39 -24.92
N ILE A 10 -2.20 -13.67 -25.92
CA ILE A 10 -3.61 -13.28 -25.88
C ILE A 10 -4.38 -14.04 -24.82
N LYS A 11 -4.06 -15.32 -24.61
CA LYS A 11 -4.59 -16.09 -23.47
C LYS A 11 -4.21 -15.44 -22.14
N ALA A 12 -2.94 -15.03 -21.98
CA ALA A 12 -2.49 -14.34 -20.77
C ALA A 12 -3.20 -12.98 -20.58
N CYS A 13 -3.32 -12.17 -21.64
CA CYS A 13 -4.04 -10.89 -21.58
C CYS A 13 -5.50 -11.07 -21.16
N LYS A 14 -6.19 -12.11 -21.68
CA LYS A 14 -7.56 -12.44 -21.26
C LYS A 14 -7.65 -12.82 -19.78
N GLN A 15 -6.71 -13.61 -19.27
CA GLN A 15 -6.66 -14.03 -17.87
C GLN A 15 -6.54 -12.84 -16.91
N TYR A 16 -5.81 -11.79 -17.29
CA TYR A 16 -5.62 -10.60 -16.46
C TYR A 16 -6.55 -9.43 -16.83
N HIS A 17 -7.54 -9.67 -17.71
CA HIS A 17 -8.45 -8.65 -18.23
C HIS A 17 -7.70 -7.42 -18.77
N LEU A 18 -6.70 -7.66 -19.61
CA LEU A 18 -5.96 -6.64 -20.35
C LEU A 18 -6.48 -6.55 -21.79
N LYS A 19 -6.63 -5.33 -22.31
CA LYS A 19 -7.00 -5.13 -23.71
C LYS A 19 -5.77 -5.33 -24.60
N ALA A 20 -5.91 -6.26 -25.54
CA ALA A 20 -4.89 -6.54 -26.55
C ALA A 20 -5.56 -6.92 -27.87
N VAL A 21 -4.96 -6.48 -28.97
CA VAL A 21 -5.39 -6.79 -30.33
C VAL A 21 -4.23 -7.46 -31.06
N ILE A 22 -4.53 -8.56 -31.77
CA ILE A 22 -3.56 -9.17 -32.67
C ILE A 22 -3.67 -8.48 -34.02
N SER A 23 -2.55 -8.03 -34.56
CA SER A 23 -2.42 -7.63 -35.94
C SER A 23 -1.57 -8.66 -36.69
N ARG A 24 -1.92 -8.91 -37.95
CA ARG A 24 -1.12 -9.75 -38.83
C ARG A 24 -0.49 -8.86 -39.88
N VAL A 25 0.83 -8.84 -39.93
CA VAL A 25 1.61 -8.09 -40.90
C VAL A 25 2.36 -9.12 -41.76
N LEU A 26 1.86 -9.34 -42.98
CA LEU A 26 2.37 -10.38 -43.89
C LEU A 26 2.31 -11.77 -43.24
N ASP A 27 3.47 -12.34 -42.93
CA ASP A 27 3.64 -13.66 -42.32
C ASP A 27 3.93 -13.60 -40.81
N ASP A 28 4.08 -12.39 -40.27
CA ASP A 28 4.33 -12.15 -38.87
C ASP A 28 3.08 -11.70 -38.13
N TYR A 29 3.03 -12.07 -36.85
CA TYR A 29 2.05 -11.54 -35.91
C TYR A 29 2.68 -10.43 -35.07
N SER A 30 1.88 -9.40 -34.80
CA SER A 30 2.17 -8.35 -33.84
C SER A 30 1.01 -8.20 -32.87
N ILE A 31 1.31 -7.72 -31.67
CA ILE A 31 0.33 -7.49 -30.61
C ILE A 31 0.34 -6.02 -30.24
N ILE A 32 -0.84 -5.42 -30.31
CA ILE A 32 -1.10 -4.05 -29.91
C ILE A 32 -1.75 -4.10 -28.53
N LEU A 33 -1.06 -3.57 -27.53
CA LEU A 33 -1.56 -3.46 -26.16
C LEU A 33 -2.34 -2.15 -25.97
N GLU A 34 -3.07 -2.01 -24.85
CA GLU A 34 -3.96 -0.88 -24.55
C GLU A 34 -3.33 0.52 -24.74
N ASN A 35 -2.01 0.64 -24.52
CA ASN A 35 -1.24 1.88 -24.70
C ASN A 35 -0.84 2.16 -26.16
N ARG A 36 -1.46 1.48 -27.15
CA ARG A 36 -1.11 1.54 -28.58
C ARG A 36 0.33 1.15 -28.91
N MET A 37 1.02 0.50 -27.97
CA MET A 37 2.35 -0.06 -28.23
C MET A 37 2.18 -1.37 -28.99
N GLU A 38 2.82 -1.43 -30.16
CA GLU A 38 2.85 -2.61 -31.01
C GLU A 38 4.16 -3.38 -30.81
N PHE A 39 4.05 -4.68 -30.57
CA PHE A 39 5.20 -5.55 -30.39
C PHE A 39 5.15 -6.68 -31.41
N ASN A 40 6.27 -6.91 -32.09
CA ASN A 40 6.48 -8.02 -33.03
C ASN A 40 7.39 -9.12 -32.44
N ASN A 41 8.02 -8.86 -31.28
CA ASN A 41 8.89 -9.77 -30.56
C ASN A 41 8.17 -10.36 -29.33
N PHE A 42 8.22 -11.69 -29.18
CA PHE A 42 7.54 -12.41 -28.11
C PHE A 42 8.07 -12.06 -26.71
N GLU A 43 9.38 -11.89 -26.53
CA GLU A 43 9.98 -11.56 -25.23
C GLU A 43 9.64 -10.15 -24.76
N ALA A 44 9.75 -9.17 -25.67
CA ALA A 44 9.35 -7.80 -25.39
C ALA A 44 7.87 -7.73 -24.99
N THR A 45 7.02 -8.51 -25.68
CA THR A 45 5.58 -8.57 -25.36
C THR A 45 5.33 -9.17 -23.97
N LYS A 46 6.05 -10.24 -23.58
CA LYS A 46 5.94 -10.83 -22.24
C LYS A 46 6.29 -9.81 -21.15
N LEU A 47 7.37 -9.06 -21.32
CA LEU A 47 7.78 -8.03 -20.36
C LEU A 47 6.74 -6.91 -20.27
N ALA A 48 6.22 -6.45 -21.41
CA ALA A 48 5.18 -5.42 -21.44
C ALA A 48 3.90 -5.87 -20.74
N VAL A 49 3.43 -7.10 -20.98
CA VAL A 49 2.25 -7.66 -20.30
C VAL A 49 2.48 -7.76 -18.80
N ASN A 50 3.65 -8.25 -18.37
CA ASN A 50 3.98 -8.33 -16.94
C ASN A 50 3.99 -6.93 -16.27
N ALA A 51 4.55 -5.93 -16.94
CA ALA A 51 4.55 -4.55 -16.45
C ALA A 51 3.10 -4.03 -16.29
N LEU A 52 2.23 -4.24 -17.28
CA LEU A 52 0.82 -3.83 -17.21
C LEU A 52 0.05 -4.53 -16.08
N VAL A 53 0.30 -5.83 -15.85
CA VAL A 53 -0.31 -6.56 -14.72
C VAL A 53 0.13 -5.96 -13.39
N LEU A 54 1.41 -5.63 -13.24
CA LEU A 54 1.93 -5.01 -12.02
C LEU A 54 1.35 -3.62 -11.80
N GLU A 55 1.27 -2.78 -12.83
CA GLU A 55 0.65 -1.46 -12.74
C GLU A 55 -0.81 -1.55 -12.28
N LYS A 56 -1.58 -2.49 -12.85
CA LYS A 56 -2.98 -2.71 -12.47
C LYS A 56 -3.10 -3.12 -11.00
N ARG A 57 -2.23 -4.01 -10.52
CA ARG A 57 -2.20 -4.42 -9.10
C ARG A 57 -1.83 -3.26 -8.17
N MET A 58 -0.84 -2.45 -8.55
CA MET A 58 -0.40 -1.30 -7.76
C MET A 58 -1.47 -0.20 -7.70
N LYS A 59 -2.25 0.00 -8.77
CA LYS A 59 -3.40 0.92 -8.78
C LYS A 59 -4.47 0.47 -7.78
N ILE A 60 -4.84 -0.81 -7.79
CA ILE A 60 -5.81 -1.39 -6.85
C ILE A 60 -5.35 -1.18 -5.40
N GLN A 61 -4.07 -1.44 -5.08
CA GLN A 61 -3.54 -1.25 -3.73
C GLN A 61 -3.48 0.22 -3.26
N LYS A 62 -3.47 1.18 -4.19
CA LYS A 62 -3.50 2.61 -3.85
C LYS A 62 -4.93 3.09 -3.59
N GLU A 63 -5.89 2.57 -4.33
CA GLU A 63 -7.32 2.87 -4.17
C GLU A 63 -7.86 2.32 -2.83
N GLU A 64 -7.37 1.17 -2.39
CA GLU A 64 -7.70 0.58 -1.07
C GLU A 64 -7.00 1.30 0.11
N LYS A 65 -6.17 2.31 -0.17
CA LYS A 65 -5.44 3.13 0.81
C LYS A 65 -5.97 4.55 0.94
N GLU A 66 -7.16 4.86 0.43
CA GLU A 66 -7.90 5.99 0.98
C GLU A 66 -8.34 5.59 2.39
N PRO A 67 -7.84 6.25 3.45
CA PRO A 67 -8.41 6.04 4.78
C PRO A 67 -9.90 6.36 4.68
N PRO A 68 -10.80 5.60 5.32
CA PRO A 68 -12.19 6.01 5.40
C PRO A 68 -12.18 7.46 5.88
N GLU A 69 -12.83 8.35 5.12
CA GLU A 69 -13.09 9.71 5.58
C GLU A 69 -13.65 9.55 7.00
N HIS A 70 -12.82 9.95 7.97
CA HIS A 70 -13.24 9.96 9.35
C HIS A 70 -14.29 11.06 9.38
N ASP A 71 -15.55 10.69 9.19
CA ASP A 71 -16.68 11.52 9.53
C ASP A 71 -16.48 11.84 11.00
N ALA A 72 -15.89 13.02 11.23
CA ALA A 72 -15.84 13.68 12.51
C ALA A 72 -17.25 14.16 12.83
N SER A 73 -18.22 13.24 12.85
CA SER A 73 -19.40 13.39 13.66
C SER A 73 -18.90 13.36 15.11
N PHE A 74 -18.54 14.55 15.60
CA PHE A 74 -18.45 14.87 17.01
C PHE A 74 -19.79 14.50 17.64
N LEU A 75 -19.95 13.23 18.02
CA LEU A 75 -20.96 12.83 18.98
C LEU A 75 -20.62 13.59 20.26
N LYS A 76 -21.42 14.63 20.52
CA LYS A 76 -21.45 15.34 21.79
C LYS A 76 -21.71 14.30 22.88
N VAL A 77 -20.64 13.75 23.45
CA VAL A 77 -20.69 12.96 24.67
C VAL A 77 -21.15 13.92 25.76
N ARG A 78 -22.44 13.82 26.09
CA ARG A 78 -23.10 14.48 27.20
C ARG A 78 -22.27 14.20 28.45
N HIS A 79 -21.60 15.24 28.94
CA HIS A 79 -20.81 15.21 30.16
C HIS A 79 -21.68 14.76 31.33
N HIS A 80 -21.47 13.53 31.82
CA HIS A 80 -21.80 13.19 33.19
C HIS A 80 -20.58 13.54 34.04
N PHE A 81 -20.67 14.68 34.73
CA PHE A 81 -19.79 14.99 35.85
C PHE A 81 -19.88 13.87 36.89
N HIS A 82 -18.86 13.04 37.00
CA HIS A 82 -18.54 12.38 38.25
C HIS A 82 -17.34 13.09 38.88
N LYS A 83 -17.65 13.93 39.87
CA LYS A 83 -16.69 14.46 40.84
C LYS A 83 -16.02 13.29 41.59
N LYS A 84 -14.72 13.50 41.86
CA LYS A 84 -13.83 12.96 42.91
C LYS A 84 -12.62 12.27 42.25
N THR A 85 -11.36 12.58 42.52
CA THR A 85 -10.68 13.48 43.46
C THR A 85 -9.20 13.52 43.01
N ASP A 86 -8.51 14.61 43.35
CA ASP A 86 -7.09 14.91 43.10
C ASP A 86 -6.14 13.74 42.86
N LYS A 87 -5.49 13.75 41.68
CA LYS A 87 -4.06 13.40 41.56
C LYS A 87 -3.40 14.36 40.57
N SER A 88 -2.54 15.20 41.15
CA SER A 88 -1.62 16.15 40.52
C SER A 88 -0.84 15.56 39.32
N PRO A 89 -0.49 16.37 38.31
CA PRO A 89 0.24 15.92 37.12
C PRO A 89 1.73 15.74 37.42
N GLY A 90 2.33 14.69 36.87
CA GLY A 90 3.78 14.58 36.75
C GLY A 90 4.37 13.37 37.45
N ASN A 91 4.68 12.33 36.68
CA ASN A 91 5.86 11.49 36.94
C ASN A 91 6.19 10.59 35.73
N TRP A 92 6.70 11.19 34.65
CA TRP A 92 7.39 10.44 33.57
C TRP A 92 8.90 10.29 33.87
N GLY A 93 9.28 10.55 35.12
CA GLY A 93 10.66 10.68 35.58
C GLY A 93 10.89 10.02 36.92
N GLN A 94 10.31 8.83 37.18
CA GLN A 94 10.90 7.85 38.11
C GLN A 94 12.23 7.34 37.52
N ARG A 95 13.18 8.28 37.39
CA ARG A 95 14.60 8.07 37.31
C ARG A 95 15.09 8.06 38.76
N ARG A 96 15.84 7.01 39.10
CA ARG A 96 16.69 6.90 40.29
C ARG A 96 15.97 6.60 41.60
N SER A 97 15.55 5.33 41.75
CA SER A 97 15.73 4.65 43.03
C SER A 97 17.23 4.53 43.28
N GLY A 98 17.71 5.30 44.26
CA GLY A 98 19.14 5.44 44.59
C GLY A 98 19.29 6.61 45.54
N ASP A 99 18.59 6.49 46.65
CA ASP A 99 18.54 7.40 47.79
C ASP A 99 19.97 7.65 48.32
N SER A 100 20.46 8.88 48.13
CA SER A 100 21.52 9.44 48.95
C SER A 100 20.84 10.21 50.07
N SER A 101 20.65 9.56 51.22
CA SER A 101 20.35 10.28 52.46
C SER A 101 21.67 10.71 53.09
N SER A 102 21.89 12.02 53.06
CA SER A 102 22.97 12.75 53.70
C SER A 102 22.81 12.76 55.23
N GLU A 103 23.94 12.54 55.90
CA GLU A 103 24.39 13.13 57.17
C GLU A 103 23.35 13.79 58.09
N GLU A 104 23.26 13.29 59.32
CA GLU A 104 23.23 14.17 60.50
C GLU A 104 23.92 13.52 61.71
N ASN A 105 25.01 14.17 62.13
CA ASN A 105 25.38 14.52 63.50
C ASN A 105 26.27 13.62 64.39
N PHE A 106 27.31 14.33 64.84
CA PHE A 106 28.37 14.05 65.80
C PHE A 106 27.88 14.19 67.26
N THR A 107 28.70 13.72 68.22
CA THR A 107 28.57 13.65 69.71
C THR A 107 27.83 12.40 70.22
N ARG A 108 28.36 11.58 71.12
CA ARG A 108 29.37 11.76 72.18
C ARG A 108 30.07 10.43 72.49
#